data_AF-A0A2T1A469-F1
#
_entry.id   AF-A0A2T1A469-F1
#
_cell.length_a   1.000
_cell.length_b   1.000
_cell.length_c   1.000
_cell.angle_alpha   90.00
_cell.angle_beta   90.00
_cell.angle_gamma   90.00
#
_symmetry.space_group_name_H-M   'P 1'
#
loop_
_entity.id
_entity.type
_entity.pdbx_description
1 polymer ?
#
loop_
_entity_poly.entity_id
_entity_poly.type
_entity_poly.pdbx_seq_one_letter_code
_entity_poly.pdbx_strand_id
1 'polypeptide(L)'
;MQIPRYPPKPVRPDVPWSLAHLKVGFIASLVLLIVGAPLAWAIRGWQGAFGVLVGLVIVTIFFAFGSWAVVKAGKYDDRLTLPAALGSYLIKIGILAIVLVSIPLDGPVDVGAMAITVLVGTLMWAGVQIKYVLSKQIFYVDYTPPAHVVDESAAPSADIDEPVKKK
;
A
#
# COMPACT_ATOMS: atom_id res chain seq x y z
N MET A 1 -20.10 -20.98 35.68
CA MET A 1 -19.44 -19.72 35.31
C MET A 1 -18.10 -20.07 34.67
N GLN A 2 -18.01 -20.07 33.35
CA GLN A 2 -16.78 -20.41 32.63
C GLN A 2 -15.92 -19.14 32.51
N ILE A 3 -14.69 -19.18 33.02
CA ILE A 3 -13.75 -18.05 32.92
C ILE A 3 -13.08 -18.12 31.55
N PRO A 4 -13.19 -17.08 30.70
CA PRO A 4 -12.48 -17.03 29.42
C PRO A 4 -10.98 -17.20 29.66
N ARG A 5 -10.36 -18.26 29.14
CA ARG A 5 -8.91 -18.43 29.21
C ARG A 5 -8.27 -17.54 28.15
N TYR A 6 -7.59 -16.47 28.57
CA TYR A 6 -6.76 -15.68 27.68
C TYR A 6 -5.50 -16.48 27.30
N PRO A 7 -5.07 -16.48 26.03
CA PRO A 7 -3.77 -17.02 25.67
C PRO A 7 -2.65 -16.34 26.47
N PRO A 8 -1.58 -17.07 26.84
CA PRO A 8 -0.50 -16.57 27.69
C PRO A 8 0.36 -15.50 27.03
N LYS A 9 0.19 -15.25 25.72
CA LYS A 9 0.84 -14.16 25.00
C LYS A 9 -0.19 -13.44 24.13
N PRO A 10 -0.18 -12.09 24.12
CA PRO A 10 -0.95 -11.33 23.15
C PRO A 10 -0.54 -11.73 21.74
N VAL A 11 -1.51 -11.97 20.86
CA VAL A 11 -1.26 -12.30 19.46
C VAL A 11 -1.31 -10.99 18.69
N ARG A 12 -0.22 -10.58 18.05
CA ARG A 12 -0.32 -9.47 17.10
C ARG A 12 -1.17 -9.94 15.93
N PRO A 13 -2.33 -9.33 15.64
CA PRO A 13 -3.06 -9.65 14.44
C PRO A 13 -2.16 -9.35 13.24
N ASP A 14 -2.04 -10.29 12.31
CA ASP A 14 -1.25 -10.10 11.09
C ASP A 14 -1.72 -8.80 10.41
N VAL A 15 -0.86 -7.78 10.40
CA VAL A 15 -1.15 -6.54 9.68
C VAL A 15 -0.99 -6.87 8.20
N PRO A 16 -2.06 -6.82 7.39
CA PRO A 16 -1.96 -7.19 5.99
C PRO A 16 -1.28 -6.04 5.24
N TRP A 17 0.05 -6.02 5.24
CA TRP A 17 0.86 -5.18 4.36
C TRP A 17 0.56 -5.57 2.91
N SER A 18 -0.43 -4.88 2.32
CA SER A 18 -1.00 -5.20 1.01
C SER A 18 -0.85 -4.03 0.03
N LEU A 19 -0.69 -4.38 -1.25
CA LEU A 19 -0.62 -3.43 -2.36
C LEU A 19 -1.99 -3.22 -3.03
N ALA A 20 -3.08 -3.50 -2.32
CA ALA A 20 -4.43 -3.44 -2.89
C ALA A 20 -4.79 -2.04 -3.44
N HIS A 21 -4.25 -0.97 -2.84
CA HIS A 21 -4.45 0.40 -3.32
C HIS A 21 -3.83 0.69 -4.68
N LEU A 22 -2.84 -0.11 -5.13
CA LEU A 22 -2.24 0.07 -6.45
C LEU A 22 -3.27 -0.09 -7.57
N LYS A 23 -4.25 -1.00 -7.41
CA LYS A 23 -5.32 -1.16 -8.41
C LYS A 23 -6.09 0.14 -8.62
N VAL A 24 -6.46 0.79 -7.51
CA VAL A 24 -7.19 2.07 -7.56
C VAL A 24 -6.28 3.18 -8.11
N GLY A 25 -5.00 3.21 -7.72
CA GLY A 25 -4.03 4.16 -8.26
C GLY A 25 -3.84 4.01 -9.77
N PHE A 26 -3.74 2.78 -10.29
CA PHE A 26 -3.64 2.54 -11.73
C PHE A 26 -4.91 2.94 -12.49
N ILE A 27 -6.10 2.68 -11.93
CA ILE A 27 -7.36 3.16 -12.51
C ILE A 27 -7.37 4.70 -12.53
N ALA A 28 -6.97 5.35 -11.45
CA ALA A 28 -6.89 6.80 -11.36
C ALA A 28 -5.91 7.38 -12.41
N SER A 29 -4.74 6.75 -12.58
CA SER A 29 -3.79 7.07 -13.65
C SER A 29 -4.38 6.88 -15.05
N LEU A 30 -5.13 5.80 -15.29
CA LEU A 30 -5.75 5.56 -16.59
C LEU A 30 -6.83 6.61 -16.90
N VAL A 31 -7.65 6.97 -15.92
CA VAL A 31 -8.63 8.06 -16.06
C VAL A 31 -7.93 9.38 -16.39
N LEU A 32 -6.85 9.69 -15.66
CA LEU A 32 -6.08 10.90 -15.90
C LEU A 32 -5.41 10.89 -17.28
N LEU A 33 -4.97 9.73 -17.78
CA LEU A 33 -4.42 9.61 -19.13
C LEU A 33 -5.49 9.83 -20.20
N ILE A 34 -6.65 9.18 -20.06
CA ILE A 34 -7.76 9.26 -21.03
C ILE A 34 -8.31 10.68 -21.14
N VAL A 35 -8.34 11.43 -20.03
CA VAL A 35 -8.86 12.81 -20.03
C VAL A 35 -7.75 13.83 -20.29
N GLY A 36 -6.61 13.70 -19.60
CA GLY A 36 -5.51 14.65 -19.64
C GLY A 36 -4.81 14.69 -20.99
N ALA A 37 -4.57 13.55 -21.64
CA ALA A 37 -3.84 13.52 -22.90
C ALA A 37 -4.62 14.20 -24.04
N PRO A 38 -5.93 13.95 -24.26
CA PRO A 38 -6.70 14.69 -25.25
C PRO A 38 -6.81 16.18 -24.96
N LEU A 39 -6.99 16.59 -23.69
CA LEU A 39 -7.02 18.02 -23.34
C LEU A 39 -5.68 18.70 -23.65
N ALA A 40 -4.56 18.10 -23.23
CA ALA A 40 -3.24 18.65 -23.50
C ALA A 40 -2.92 18.66 -24.99
N TRP A 41 -3.36 17.63 -25.73
CA TRP A 41 -3.25 17.57 -27.18
C TRP A 41 -4.02 18.70 -27.86
N ALA A 42 -5.26 18.97 -27.43
CA ALA A 42 -6.07 20.03 -28.01
C ALA A 42 -5.46 21.44 -27.78
N ILE A 43 -4.75 21.64 -26.66
CA ILE A 43 -4.19 22.95 -26.28
C ILE A 43 -2.76 23.15 -26.82
N ARG A 44 -1.92 22.10 -26.79
CA ARG A 44 -0.48 22.18 -27.08
C ARG A 44 0.01 21.16 -28.10
N GLY A 45 -0.90 20.50 -28.82
CA GLY A 45 -0.58 19.47 -29.80
C GLY A 45 0.10 18.24 -29.21
N TRP A 46 0.85 17.53 -30.04
CA TRP A 46 1.52 16.29 -29.64
C TRP A 46 2.51 16.46 -28.49
N GLN A 47 3.18 17.62 -28.37
CA GLN A 47 4.09 17.89 -27.26
C GLN A 47 3.37 17.90 -25.91
N GLY A 48 2.15 18.45 -25.86
CA GLY A 48 1.28 18.41 -24.68
C GLY A 48 0.90 17.00 -24.29
N ALA A 49 0.48 16.19 -25.26
CA ALA A 49 0.12 14.78 -25.03
C ALA A 49 1.31 13.95 -24.49
N PHE A 50 2.50 14.14 -25.07
CA PHE A 50 3.71 13.50 -24.56
C PHE A 50 4.10 14.01 -23.18
N GLY A 51 3.93 15.30 -22.90
CA GLY A 51 4.09 15.87 -21.55
C GLY A 51 3.24 15.14 -20.52
N VAL A 52 1.94 14.95 -20.82
CA VAL A 52 1.03 14.18 -19.95
C VAL A 52 1.52 12.75 -19.78
N LEU A 53 1.83 12.06 -20.88
CA LEU A 53 2.26 10.66 -20.81
C LEU A 53 3.51 10.48 -19.94
N VAL A 54 4.53 11.31 -20.16
CA VAL A 54 5.79 11.27 -19.39
C VAL A 54 5.54 11.59 -17.92
N GLY A 55 4.78 12.65 -17.63
CA GLY A 55 4.45 13.03 -16.26
C GLY A 55 3.70 11.92 -15.52
N LEU A 56 2.76 11.27 -16.20
CA LEU A 56 1.98 10.17 -15.65
C LEU A 56 2.84 8.94 -15.36
N VAL A 57 3.74 8.57 -16.28
CA VAL A 57 4.71 7.48 -16.09
C VAL A 57 5.58 7.73 -14.86
N ILE A 58 6.11 8.95 -14.70
CA ILE A 58 6.94 9.32 -13.54
C ILE A 58 6.16 9.11 -12.24
N VAL A 59 4.96 9.69 -12.11
CA VAL A 59 4.15 9.58 -10.89
C VAL A 59 3.81 8.13 -10.60
N THR A 60 3.32 7.39 -11.59
CA THR A 60 2.90 6.00 -11.41
C THR A 60 4.05 5.12 -10.94
N ILE A 61 5.23 5.22 -11.57
CA ILE A 61 6.42 4.47 -11.15
C ILE A 61 6.81 4.83 -9.71
N PHE A 62 6.86 6.12 -9.40
CA PHE A 62 7.29 6.59 -8.09
C PHE A 62 6.35 6.08 -6.99
N PHE A 63 5.04 6.24 -7.16
CA PHE A 63 4.08 5.78 -6.15
C PHE A 63 4.02 4.25 -6.05
N ALA A 64 4.11 3.53 -7.16
CA ALA A 64 4.16 2.06 -7.16
C ALA A 64 5.41 1.54 -6.42
N PHE A 65 6.59 2.07 -6.77
CA PHE A 65 7.85 1.67 -6.14
C PHE A 65 7.92 2.04 -4.65
N GLY A 66 7.42 3.23 -4.29
CA GLY A 66 7.33 3.63 -2.88
C GLY A 66 6.40 2.72 -2.07
N SER A 67 5.24 2.38 -2.62
CA SER A 67 4.31 1.44 -1.99
C SER A 67 4.94 0.06 -1.79
N TRP A 68 5.64 -0.43 -2.82
CA TRP A 68 6.36 -1.69 -2.76
C TRP A 68 7.46 -1.66 -1.70
N ALA A 69 8.27 -0.60 -1.64
CA ALA A 69 9.34 -0.46 -0.65
C ALA A 69 8.80 -0.49 0.79
N VAL A 70 7.71 0.23 1.07
CA VAL A 70 7.08 0.26 2.40
C VAL A 70 6.49 -1.09 2.78
N VAL A 71 5.74 -1.74 1.86
CA VAL A 71 5.17 -3.07 2.10
C VAL A 71 6.27 -4.11 2.31
N LYS A 72 7.36 -4.03 1.53
CA LYS A 72 8.49 -4.94 1.67
C LYS A 72 9.18 -4.75 3.02
N ALA A 73 9.40 -3.50 3.45
CA ALA A 73 9.99 -3.18 4.75
C ALA A 73 9.10 -3.64 5.92
N GLY A 74 7.79 -3.35 5.88
CA GLY A 74 6.85 -3.77 6.93
C GLY A 74 6.71 -5.27 7.07
N LYS A 75 6.90 -6.04 5.99
CA LYS A 75 6.97 -7.51 6.05
C LYS A 75 8.22 -8.03 6.77
N TYR A 76 9.28 -7.24 6.89
CA TYR A 76 10.48 -7.60 7.65
C TYR A 76 10.39 -7.11 9.10
N ASP A 77 10.10 -5.82 9.30
CA ASP A 77 9.89 -5.19 10.61
C ASP A 77 9.09 -3.90 10.43
N ASP A 78 7.99 -3.75 11.17
CA ASP A 78 7.12 -2.57 11.15
C ASP A 78 7.89 -1.26 11.43
N ARG A 79 8.96 -1.32 12.23
CA ARG A 79 9.81 -0.15 12.55
C ARG A 79 10.54 0.40 11.32
N LEU A 80 10.73 -0.42 10.28
CA LEU A 80 11.40 -0.03 9.05
C LEU A 80 10.48 0.69 8.05
N THR A 81 9.17 0.71 8.29
CA THR A 81 8.19 1.30 7.36
C THR A 81 8.37 2.81 7.21
N LEU A 82 8.61 3.53 8.30
CA LEU A 82 8.85 4.98 8.29
C LEU A 82 10.21 5.33 7.63
N PRO A 83 11.35 4.71 8.01
CA PRO A 83 12.61 4.87 7.29
C PRO A 83 12.50 4.52 5.80
N ALA A 84 11.78 3.45 5.44
CA ALA A 84 11.57 3.06 4.04
C ALA A 84 10.74 4.11 3.28
N ALA A 85 9.69 4.65 3.90
CA ALA A 85 8.89 5.72 3.31
C ALA A 85 9.74 6.96 3.04
N LEU A 86 10.45 7.46 4.06
CA LEU A 86 11.32 8.64 3.95
C LEU A 86 12.48 8.42 2.97
N GLY A 87 13.17 7.27 3.05
CA GLY A 87 14.26 6.92 2.15
C GLY A 87 13.78 6.84 0.70
N SER A 88 12.63 6.21 0.44
CA SER A 88 12.04 6.17 -0.90
C SER A 88 11.67 7.56 -1.42
N TYR A 89 11.23 8.46 -0.54
CA TYR A 89 10.91 9.84 -0.92
C TYR A 89 12.16 10.66 -1.27
N LEU A 90 13.23 10.56 -0.48
CA LEU A 90 14.50 11.22 -0.78
C LEU A 90 15.09 10.76 -2.12
N ILE A 91 15.07 9.44 -2.36
CA ILE A 91 15.51 8.87 -3.64
C ILE A 91 14.69 9.44 -4.80
N LYS A 92 13.36 9.52 -4.66
CA LYS A 92 12.48 10.09 -5.69
C LYS A 92 12.77 11.54 -5.98
N ILE A 93 13.02 12.37 -4.96
CA ILE A 93 13.40 13.77 -5.16
C ILE A 93 14.70 13.84 -5.97
N GLY A 94 15.70 13.03 -5.63
CA GLY A 94 16.96 12.97 -6.38
C GLY A 94 16.75 12.56 -7.84
N ILE A 95 15.99 11.48 -8.09
CA ILE A 95 15.67 11.02 -9.43
C ILE A 95 14.88 12.08 -10.20
N LEU A 96 13.88 12.72 -9.58
CA LEU A 96 13.07 13.75 -10.23
C LEU A 96 13.91 14.95 -10.61
N ALA A 97 14.84 15.38 -9.74
CA ALA A 97 15.75 16.47 -10.04
C ALA A 97 16.62 16.15 -11.27
N ILE A 98 17.16 14.93 -11.35
CA ILE A 98 17.94 14.48 -12.51
C ILE A 98 17.07 14.49 -13.78
N VAL A 99 15.85 13.94 -13.70
CA VAL A 99 14.92 13.91 -14.84
C VAL A 99 14.61 15.32 -15.32
N LEU A 100 14.27 16.24 -14.41
CA LEU A 100 13.90 17.62 -14.77
C LEU A 100 15.07 18.38 -15.43
N VAL A 101 16.30 18.19 -14.94
CA VAL A 101 17.50 18.83 -15.53
C VAL A 101 17.88 18.20 -16.86
N SER A 102 17.55 16.92 -17.08
CA SER A 102 17.89 16.22 -18.33
C SER A 102 16.96 16.54 -19.51
N ILE A 103 15.78 17.11 -19.27
CA ILE A 103 14.79 17.36 -20.32
C ILE A 103 15.05 18.72 -20.97
N PRO A 104 15.29 18.78 -22.30
CA PRO A 104 15.45 20.05 -23.00
C PRO A 104 14.13 20.82 -23.06
N LEU A 105 14.18 22.14 -22.86
CA LEU A 105 12.99 23.01 -22.89
C LEU A 105 12.30 23.02 -24.27
N ASP A 106 13.09 22.98 -25.34
CA ASP A 106 12.58 23.01 -26.72
C ASP A 106 12.36 21.59 -27.29
N GLY A 107 12.25 20.59 -26.41
CA GLY A 107 12.11 19.19 -26.77
C GLY A 107 10.73 18.78 -27.29
N PRO A 108 10.54 17.49 -27.60
CA PRO A 108 9.24 16.93 -27.97
C PRO A 108 8.26 16.81 -26.79
N VAL A 109 8.70 17.10 -25.57
CA VAL A 109 7.90 17.01 -24.33
C VAL A 109 7.62 18.42 -23.83
N ASP A 110 6.34 18.78 -23.74
CA ASP A 110 5.96 20.04 -23.10
C ASP A 110 6.15 19.95 -21.58
N VAL A 111 7.15 20.67 -21.06
CA VAL A 111 7.54 20.65 -19.64
C VAL A 111 6.40 21.15 -18.74
N GLY A 112 5.59 22.11 -19.21
CA GLY A 112 4.46 22.65 -18.44
C GLY A 112 3.34 21.63 -18.27
N ALA A 113 2.97 20.92 -19.33
CA ALA A 113 1.96 19.86 -19.33
C ALA A 113 2.44 18.68 -18.49
N MET A 114 3.72 18.32 -18.60
CA MET A 114 4.35 17.32 -17.74
C MET A 114 4.28 17.74 -16.26
N ALA A 115 4.68 18.96 -15.91
CA ALA A 115 4.67 19.44 -14.53
C ALA A 115 3.26 19.46 -13.92
N ILE A 116 2.26 19.95 -14.67
CA ILE A 116 0.85 19.94 -14.25
C ILE A 116 0.38 18.49 -14.03
N THR A 117 0.73 17.59 -14.95
CA THR A 117 0.36 16.17 -14.82
C THR A 117 1.01 15.51 -13.62
N VAL A 118 2.29 15.80 -13.36
CA VAL A 118 3.00 15.31 -12.16
C VAL A 118 2.31 15.82 -10.90
N LEU A 119 1.96 17.10 -10.85
CA LEU A 119 1.27 17.70 -9.71
C LEU A 119 -0.10 17.05 -9.47
N VAL A 120 -0.97 17.05 -10.47
CA VAL A 120 -2.32 16.49 -10.38
C VAL A 120 -2.28 14.99 -10.09
N GLY A 121 -1.42 14.25 -10.78
CA GLY A 121 -1.22 12.82 -10.56
C GLY A 121 -0.73 12.52 -9.14
N THR A 122 0.22 13.30 -8.63
CA THR A 122 0.73 13.15 -7.26
C THR A 122 -0.36 13.36 -6.22
N LEU A 123 -1.16 14.43 -6.36
CA LEU A 123 -2.27 14.70 -5.45
C LEU A 123 -3.33 13.59 -5.49
N MET A 124 -3.65 13.10 -6.69
CA MET A 124 -4.60 12.01 -6.87
C MET A 124 -4.10 10.71 -6.23
N TRP A 125 -2.85 10.32 -6.46
CA TRP A 125 -2.25 9.13 -5.86
C TRP A 125 -2.09 9.25 -4.34
N ALA A 126 -1.71 10.43 -3.84
CA ALA A 126 -1.65 10.70 -2.41
C ALA A 126 -3.04 10.55 -1.77
N GLY A 127 -4.08 11.10 -2.40
CA GLY A 127 -5.47 10.94 -1.94
C GLY A 127 -5.89 9.46 -1.88
N VAL A 128 -5.55 8.65 -2.88
CA VAL A 128 -5.81 7.19 -2.88
C VAL A 128 -5.10 6.51 -1.71
N GLN A 129 -3.82 6.80 -1.47
CA GLN A 129 -3.06 6.21 -0.36
C GLN A 129 -3.59 6.66 0.99
N ILE A 130 -3.86 7.95 1.17
CA ILE A 130 -4.41 8.51 2.41
C ILE A 130 -5.76 7.84 2.71
N LYS A 131 -6.68 7.79 1.74
CA LYS A 131 -7.97 7.10 1.91
C LYS A 131 -7.77 5.64 2.30
N TYR A 132 -6.88 4.93 1.63
CA TYR A 132 -6.61 3.52 1.90
C TYR A 132 -6.07 3.31 3.32
N VAL A 133 -5.10 4.11 3.76
CA VAL A 133 -4.51 4.04 5.10
C VAL A 133 -5.55 4.37 6.17
N LEU A 134 -6.32 5.45 5.98
CA LEU A 134 -7.37 5.86 6.92
C LEU A 134 -8.51 4.83 7.02
N SER A 135 -8.69 3.97 6.02
CA SER A 135 -9.70 2.91 6.03
C SER A 135 -9.25 1.65 6.78
N LYS A 136 -8.01 1.57 7.26
CA LYS A 136 -7.47 0.40 7.96
C LYS A 136 -7.45 0.63 9.46
N GLN A 137 -7.92 -0.35 10.23
CA GLN A 137 -7.80 -0.34 11.69
C GLN A 137 -6.36 -0.65 12.09
N ILE A 138 -5.68 0.34 12.69
CA ILE A 138 -4.36 0.15 13.30
C ILE A 138 -4.59 -0.22 14.77
N PHE A 139 -4.34 -1.47 15.13
CA PHE A 139 -4.45 -1.92 16.53
C PHE A 139 -3.20 -1.47 17.30
N TYR A 140 -3.34 -0.42 18.10
CA TYR A 140 -2.27 0.08 18.96
C TYR A 140 -2.04 -0.77 20.21
N VAL A 141 -3.01 -1.62 20.55
CA VAL A 141 -2.94 -2.58 21.66
C VAL A 141 -3.02 -3.96 21.04
N ASP A 142 -2.18 -4.88 21.54
CA ASP A 142 -2.24 -6.27 21.10
C ASP A 142 -3.67 -6.81 21.26
N TYR A 143 -4.23 -7.33 20.18
CA TYR A 143 -5.56 -7.90 20.20
C TYR A 143 -5.47 -9.32 20.75
N THR A 144 -6.27 -9.62 21.77
CA THR A 144 -6.48 -11.02 22.17
C THR A 144 -7.87 -11.43 21.73
N PRO A 145 -8.00 -12.19 20.63
CA PRO A 145 -9.29 -12.76 20.26
C PRO A 145 -9.80 -13.61 21.42
N PRO A 146 -11.09 -13.54 21.79
CA PRO A 146 -11.67 -14.54 22.67
C PRO A 146 -11.39 -15.91 22.06
N ALA A 147 -10.83 -16.85 22.83
CA ALA A 147 -10.65 -18.21 22.35
C ALA A 147 -12.00 -18.70 21.80
N HIS A 148 -12.02 -19.23 20.58
CA HIS A 148 -13.18 -20.00 20.13
C HIS A 148 -13.46 -21.01 21.23
N VAL A 149 -14.69 -21.02 21.74
CA VAL A 149 -15.16 -22.07 22.63
C VAL A 149 -15.09 -23.33 21.77
N VAL A 150 -13.96 -24.03 21.82
CA VAL A 150 -13.91 -25.41 21.37
C VAL A 150 -14.85 -26.10 22.32
N ASP A 151 -15.98 -26.55 21.80
CA ASP A 151 -17.00 -27.23 22.58
C ASP A 151 -16.37 -28.52 23.13
N GLU A 152 -15.83 -28.44 24.35
CA GLU A 152 -15.16 -29.53 25.06
C GLU A 152 -16.13 -30.70 25.32
N SER A 153 -17.43 -30.49 25.05
CA SER A 153 -18.50 -31.49 24.99
C SER A 153 -18.26 -32.62 23.97
N ALA A 154 -17.35 -32.43 23.00
CA ALA A 154 -17.03 -33.43 21.97
C ALA A 154 -15.75 -34.24 22.21
N ALA A 155 -15.15 -34.20 23.41
CA ALA A 155 -14.13 -35.18 23.77
C ALA A 155 -14.83 -36.53 24.04
N PRO A 156 -14.48 -37.63 23.35
CA PRO A 156 -14.97 -38.95 23.72
C PRO A 156 -14.56 -39.19 25.17
N SER A 157 -15.54 -39.45 26.04
CA SER A 157 -15.31 -39.90 27.40
C SER A 157 -14.36 -41.08 27.35
N ALA A 158 -13.10 -40.87 27.75
CA ALA A 158 -12.20 -41.97 28.02
C ALA A 158 -12.85 -42.78 29.14
N ASP A 159 -13.32 -43.96 28.74
CA ASP A 159 -13.89 -45.01 29.57
C ASP A 159 -12.86 -45.37 30.66
N ILE A 160 -13.02 -44.80 31.85
CA ILE A 160 -12.32 -45.22 33.06
C ILE A 160 -13.20 -46.27 33.71
N ASP A 161 -13.13 -47.50 33.21
CA ASP A 161 -13.56 -48.70 33.95
C ASP A 161 -12.88 -49.93 33.35
N GLU A 162 -11.63 -50.18 33.76
CA GLU A 162 -11.13 -51.56 33.81
C GLU A 162 -10.53 -51.85 35.20
N PRO A 163 -11.16 -52.71 36.01
CA PRO A 163 -10.63 -53.05 37.32
C PRO A 163 -9.43 -53.99 37.17
N VAL A 164 -8.31 -53.57 37.76
CA VAL A 164 -7.11 -54.38 37.95
C VAL A 164 -7.47 -55.70 38.65
N LYS A 165 -7.49 -56.81 37.89
CA LYS A 165 -7.58 -58.16 38.44
C LYS A 165 -6.16 -58.73 38.63
N LYS A 166 -5.89 -59.10 39.88
CA LYS A 166 -4.61 -59.57 40.46
C LYS A 166 -4.12 -60.94 39.96
N LYS A 167 -2.79 -61.09 40.09
CA LYS A 167 -1.97 -62.29 40.35
C LYS A 167 -1.71 -63.26 39.20
#